data_AF-A0A7X7XJP5-F1
#
_entry.id   AF-A0A7X7XJP5-F1
#
_cell.length_a   1.000
_cell.length_b   1.000
_cell.length_c   1.000
_cell.angle_alpha   90.00
_cell.angle_beta   90.00
_cell.angle_gamma   90.00
#
_symmetry.space_group_name_H-M   'P 1'
#
loop_
_entity.id
_entity.type
_entity.pdbx_description
1 polymer ?
#
loop_
_entity_poly.entity_id
_entity_poly.type
_entity_poly.pdbx_seq_one_letter_code
_entity_poly.pdbx_strand_id
1 'polypeptide(L)'
;AFKRLAGKTQVITGRRSDHHRTRLTHSIEVATLCRSVADKLGLNTHLAACLGFCHDLGHPPLGHCGEEILNEICLRFGDSFEHNRHTLTIVDEFEQKYAFCPGLNLSYEVREGIIKHSTNDHYRNDPTLAEFDFTCQPPLESQLVDYCDEICYSYSDLDDALEAGFVTLDVILRELDDFHELYTQLNQRYPGTDARLIFNETLRRMMNLTVRDMTATIEQNLASTRTMTVADVRRCGRRLVGYSPDMSRWVLRLKQFLRAHYYQHPEIQGRRQVETEKIRRLFECYAAHPEHLPSRYQEMIRDGRMPMHRVIVYYIAGFTDNYFAEMADTFGI
;
A
#
# COMPACT_ATOMS: atom_id res chain seq x y z
N ALA A 1 -10.26 11.94 0.88
CA ALA A 1 -9.08 11.08 0.73
C ALA A 1 -9.25 10.10 -0.42
N PHE A 2 -10.19 9.15 -0.37
CA PHE A 2 -10.34 8.08 -1.38
C PHE A 2 -10.37 8.56 -2.85
N LYS A 3 -11.16 9.60 -3.17
CA LYS A 3 -11.19 10.19 -4.53
C LYS A 3 -9.82 10.68 -5.02
N ARG A 4 -8.94 11.13 -4.12
CA ARG A 4 -7.61 11.63 -4.47
C ARG A 4 -6.67 10.51 -4.92
N LEU A 5 -6.95 9.26 -4.54
CA LEU A 5 -6.17 8.10 -5.00
C LEU A 5 -6.19 7.95 -6.53
N ALA A 6 -7.21 8.48 -7.21
CA ALA A 6 -7.25 8.52 -8.69
C ALA A 6 -6.16 9.43 -9.29
N GLY A 7 -5.70 10.42 -8.54
CA GLY A 7 -4.63 11.33 -8.95
C GLY A 7 -3.28 11.01 -8.30
N LYS A 8 -3.11 9.82 -7.71
CA LYS A 8 -1.84 9.34 -7.16
C LYS A 8 -1.38 8.11 -7.92
N THR A 9 -0.13 8.14 -8.35
CA THR A 9 0.55 7.00 -8.98
C THR A 9 0.85 5.91 -7.95
N GLN A 10 0.74 4.65 -8.37
CA GLN A 10 1.17 3.49 -7.58
C GLN A 10 2.70 3.35 -7.64
N VAL A 11 3.24 3.31 -8.87
CA VAL A 11 4.67 3.33 -9.19
C VAL A 11 4.96 4.49 -10.13
N ILE A 12 6.09 5.17 -9.94
CA ILE A 12 6.55 6.24 -10.83
C ILE A 12 6.90 5.63 -12.19
N THR A 13 6.05 5.75 -13.21
CA THR A 13 6.36 5.21 -14.53
C THR A 13 7.13 6.22 -15.39
N GLY A 14 8.07 5.70 -16.18
CA GLY A 14 8.87 6.45 -17.13
C GLY A 14 8.04 7.15 -18.23
N ARG A 15 6.91 6.57 -18.59
CA ARG A 15 6.07 7.02 -19.70
C ARG A 15 4.83 7.75 -19.19
N ARG A 16 4.41 8.80 -19.90
CA ARG A 16 3.06 9.34 -19.78
C ARG A 16 2.13 8.42 -20.57
N SER A 17 1.42 7.53 -19.88
CA SER A 17 0.30 6.76 -20.45
C SER A 17 -0.96 7.04 -19.64
N ASP A 18 -2.07 7.27 -20.33
CA ASP A 18 -3.39 7.44 -19.69
C ASP A 18 -3.94 6.11 -19.14
N HIS A 19 -3.24 4.99 -19.35
CA HIS A 19 -3.63 3.65 -18.91
C HIS A 19 -2.86 3.13 -17.69
N HIS A 20 -2.06 3.97 -17.02
CA HIS A 20 -1.33 3.53 -15.81
C HIS A 20 -2.26 3.26 -14.63
N ARG A 21 -1.93 2.24 -13.83
CA ARG A 21 -2.62 1.97 -12.57
C ARG A 21 -2.43 3.13 -11.61
N THR A 22 -3.54 3.57 -11.05
CA THR A 22 -3.57 4.56 -9.96
C THR A 22 -3.69 3.83 -8.63
N ARG A 23 -3.42 4.52 -7.52
CA ARG A 23 -3.70 3.96 -6.19
C ARG A 23 -5.17 3.60 -6.00
N LEU A 24 -6.08 4.29 -6.70
CA LEU A 24 -7.50 3.98 -6.66
C LEU A 24 -7.81 2.62 -7.29
N THR A 25 -7.30 2.37 -8.51
CA THR A 25 -7.53 1.09 -9.19
C THR A 25 -6.89 -0.06 -8.41
N HIS A 26 -5.67 0.15 -7.88
CA HIS A 26 -5.01 -0.79 -6.99
C HIS A 26 -5.84 -1.10 -5.73
N SER A 27 -6.31 -0.07 -5.02
CA SER A 27 -7.17 -0.23 -3.83
C SER A 27 -8.46 -0.99 -4.13
N ILE A 28 -9.04 -0.82 -5.33
CA ILE A 28 -10.23 -1.58 -5.74
C ILE A 28 -9.90 -3.05 -5.96
N GLU A 29 -8.76 -3.37 -6.57
CA GLU A 29 -8.29 -4.76 -6.74
C GLU A 29 -8.00 -5.42 -5.40
N VAL A 30 -7.28 -4.74 -4.51
CA VAL A 30 -6.99 -5.21 -3.14
C VAL A 30 -8.28 -5.46 -2.37
N ALA A 31 -9.22 -4.52 -2.36
CA ALA A 31 -10.50 -4.67 -1.67
C ALA A 31 -11.32 -5.84 -2.24
N THR A 32 -11.29 -6.04 -3.56
CA THR A 32 -11.98 -7.15 -4.23
C THR A 32 -11.36 -8.50 -3.85
N LEU A 33 -10.03 -8.58 -3.83
CA LEU A 33 -9.31 -9.79 -3.43
C LEU A 33 -9.54 -10.10 -1.94
N CYS A 34 -9.41 -9.11 -1.06
CA CYS A 34 -9.71 -9.24 0.37
C CYS A 34 -11.12 -9.80 0.59
N ARG A 35 -12.10 -9.26 -0.13
CA ARG A 35 -13.49 -9.73 -0.06
C ARG A 35 -13.64 -11.18 -0.50
N SER A 36 -13.01 -11.55 -1.62
CA SER A 36 -13.10 -12.90 -2.17
C SER A 36 -12.46 -13.94 -1.25
N VAL A 37 -11.31 -13.62 -0.65
CA VAL A 37 -10.62 -14.51 0.29
C VAL A 37 -11.40 -14.60 1.60
N ALA A 38 -11.90 -13.48 2.11
CA ALA A 38 -12.73 -13.46 3.31
C ALA A 38 -14.00 -14.30 3.14
N ASP A 39 -14.69 -14.19 2.01
CA ASP A 39 -15.88 -14.98 1.71
C ASP A 39 -15.58 -16.48 1.71
N LYS A 40 -14.47 -16.86 1.05
CA LYS A 40 -14.02 -18.25 0.99
C LYS A 40 -13.72 -18.84 2.37
N LEU A 41 -13.18 -18.03 3.28
CA LEU A 41 -12.81 -18.42 4.65
C LEU A 41 -13.94 -18.24 5.67
N GLY A 42 -15.13 -17.74 5.26
CA GLY A 42 -16.24 -17.45 6.16
C GLY A 42 -15.97 -16.28 7.12
N LEU A 43 -15.11 -15.35 6.75
CA LEU A 43 -14.76 -14.14 7.50
C LEU A 43 -15.71 -12.98 7.16
N ASN A 44 -15.58 -11.85 7.86
CA ASN A 44 -16.38 -10.67 7.59
C ASN A 44 -15.93 -9.98 6.29
N THR A 45 -16.67 -10.23 5.20
CA THR A 45 -16.38 -9.69 3.87
C THR A 45 -16.46 -8.15 3.80
N HIS A 46 -17.29 -7.52 4.64
CA HIS A 46 -17.40 -6.06 4.68
C HIS A 46 -16.19 -5.42 5.37
N LEU A 47 -15.73 -6.00 6.47
CA LEU A 47 -14.53 -5.54 7.16
C LEU A 47 -13.30 -5.71 6.26
N ALA A 48 -13.11 -6.88 5.66
CA ALA A 48 -11.97 -7.14 4.79
C ALA A 48 -11.94 -6.19 3.58
N ALA A 49 -13.07 -5.99 2.90
CA ALA A 49 -13.17 -5.06 1.78
C ALA A 49 -12.95 -3.60 2.21
N CYS A 50 -13.52 -3.18 3.33
CA CYS A 50 -13.35 -1.83 3.87
C CYS A 50 -11.87 -1.52 4.14
N LEU A 51 -11.15 -2.46 4.76
CA LEU A 51 -9.72 -2.31 5.01
C LEU A 51 -8.91 -2.27 3.71
N GLY A 52 -9.25 -3.10 2.72
CA GLY A 52 -8.64 -3.02 1.38
C GLY A 52 -8.86 -1.67 0.69
N PHE A 53 -10.00 -1.01 0.86
CA PHE A 53 -10.22 0.35 0.34
C PHE A 53 -9.44 1.43 1.11
N CYS A 54 -9.14 1.17 2.38
CA CYS A 54 -8.55 2.15 3.28
C CYS A 54 -7.02 2.11 3.33
N HIS A 55 -6.38 0.97 3.05
CA HIS A 55 -4.95 0.75 3.31
C HIS A 55 -4.05 1.89 2.78
N ASP A 56 -4.36 2.36 1.58
CA ASP A 56 -3.54 3.33 0.84
C ASP A 56 -3.93 4.81 1.03
N LEU A 57 -4.95 5.13 1.84
CA LEU A 57 -5.48 6.51 1.94
C LEU A 57 -4.44 7.55 2.39
N GLY A 58 -3.52 7.13 3.25
CA GLY A 58 -2.49 7.95 3.87
C GLY A 58 -1.21 8.08 3.05
N HIS A 59 -1.07 7.40 1.92
CA HIS A 59 0.13 7.53 1.09
C HIS A 59 0.30 8.96 0.58
N PRO A 60 1.51 9.53 0.65
CA PRO A 60 1.80 10.84 0.07
C PRO A 60 1.85 10.78 -1.47
N PRO A 61 1.96 11.94 -2.16
CA PRO A 61 2.34 11.94 -3.57
C PRO A 61 3.65 11.17 -3.78
N LEU A 62 3.85 10.58 -4.97
CA LEU A 62 5.01 9.75 -5.31
C LEU A 62 5.16 8.42 -4.53
N GLY A 63 4.13 8.00 -3.79
CA GLY A 63 4.09 6.71 -3.10
C GLY A 63 5.17 6.54 -2.02
N HIS A 64 5.86 5.40 -2.01
CA HIS A 64 6.89 5.11 -1.00
C HIS A 64 8.05 6.12 -1.00
N CYS A 65 8.36 6.70 -2.15
CA CYS A 65 9.39 7.74 -2.23
C CYS A 65 8.98 8.99 -1.45
N GLY A 66 7.72 9.38 -1.57
CA GLY A 66 7.13 10.47 -0.79
C GLY A 66 7.08 10.17 0.70
N GLU A 67 6.84 8.92 1.06
CA GLU A 67 6.79 8.49 2.46
C GLU A 67 8.17 8.57 3.13
N GLU A 68 9.20 8.07 2.46
CA GLU A 68 10.57 8.14 2.96
C GLU A 68 11.02 9.59 3.21
N ILE A 69 10.79 10.49 2.25
CA ILE A 69 11.21 11.90 2.39
C ILE A 69 10.41 12.65 3.46
N LEU A 70 9.10 12.40 3.58
CA LEU A 70 8.30 12.99 4.66
C LEU A 70 8.72 12.44 6.03
N ASN A 71 9.10 11.17 6.11
CA ASN A 71 9.65 10.58 7.32
C ASN A 71 11.01 11.20 7.68
N GLU A 72 11.92 11.36 6.72
CA GLU A 72 13.18 12.08 6.95
C GLU A 72 12.95 13.50 7.48
N ILE A 73 11.95 14.21 6.95
CA ILE A 73 11.56 15.54 7.43
C ILE A 73 11.08 15.46 8.88
N CYS A 74 10.16 14.55 9.20
CA CYS A 74 9.65 14.34 10.57
C CYS A 74 10.77 13.98 11.57
N LEU A 75 11.74 13.14 11.17
CA LEU A 75 12.85 12.73 12.03
C LEU A 75 13.71 13.91 12.51
N ARG A 76 13.81 14.99 11.72
CA ARG A 76 14.51 16.24 12.13
C ARG A 76 13.86 16.92 13.34
N PHE A 77 12.59 16.61 13.63
CA PHE A 77 11.82 17.15 14.74
C PHE A 77 11.61 16.15 15.88
N GLY A 78 12.31 15.00 15.86
CA GLY A 78 12.10 13.92 16.83
C GLY A 78 10.77 13.18 16.64
N ASP A 79 10.23 13.21 15.43
CA ASP A 79 8.94 12.63 15.05
C ASP A 79 9.10 11.60 13.91
N SER A 80 8.05 10.91 13.49
CA SER A 80 8.08 9.97 12.36
C SER A 80 6.83 10.04 11.49
N PHE A 81 6.97 9.83 10.18
CA PHE A 81 5.86 9.73 9.24
C PHE A 81 5.78 8.33 8.67
N GLU A 82 4.56 7.80 8.59
CA GLU A 82 4.26 6.52 7.97
C GLU A 82 2.78 6.53 7.56
N HIS A 83 2.50 5.92 6.41
CA HIS A 83 1.22 6.09 5.73
C HIS A 83 0.04 5.50 6.50
N ASN A 84 0.18 4.39 7.24
CA ASN A 84 -0.92 3.79 8.01
C ASN A 84 -1.37 4.68 9.17
N ARG A 85 -0.43 5.29 9.89
CA ARG A 85 -0.75 6.32 10.89
C ARG A 85 -1.43 7.52 10.25
N HIS A 86 -0.98 7.95 9.07
CA HIS A 86 -1.65 9.03 8.35
C HIS A 86 -3.05 8.63 7.87
N THR A 87 -3.27 7.39 7.41
CA THR A 87 -4.58 6.83 7.09
C THR A 87 -5.51 6.91 8.31
N LEU A 88 -5.03 6.53 9.49
CA LEU A 88 -5.80 6.63 10.73
C LEU A 88 -6.15 8.08 11.07
N THR A 89 -5.18 9.00 11.02
CA THR A 89 -5.44 10.44 11.22
C THR A 89 -6.44 10.99 10.19
N ILE A 90 -6.42 10.49 8.94
CA ILE A 90 -7.38 10.90 7.93
C ILE A 90 -8.81 10.55 8.35
N VAL A 91 -9.02 9.31 8.78
CA VAL A 91 -10.35 8.82 9.12
C VAL A 91 -10.84 9.29 10.49
N ASP A 92 -9.95 9.70 11.39
CA ASP A 92 -10.32 10.17 12.74
C ASP A 92 -10.42 11.70 12.84
N GLU A 93 -9.64 12.44 12.05
CA GLU A 93 -9.51 13.89 12.23
C GLU A 93 -9.70 14.70 10.94
N PHE A 94 -9.10 14.28 9.82
CA PHE A 94 -9.01 15.16 8.65
C PHE A 94 -10.26 15.17 7.79
N GLU A 95 -10.92 14.03 7.61
CA GLU A 95 -12.23 14.03 6.96
C GLU A 95 -13.25 14.74 7.86
N GLN A 96 -14.07 15.60 7.26
CA GLN A 96 -15.08 16.38 7.97
C GLN A 96 -16.37 16.24 7.18
N LYS A 97 -17.05 15.11 7.41
CA LYS A 97 -18.30 14.76 6.71
C LYS A 97 -19.52 14.85 7.60
N TYR A 98 -19.31 14.91 8.90
CA TYR A 98 -20.36 14.90 9.91
C TYR A 98 -20.23 16.12 10.82
N ALA A 99 -21.37 16.72 11.19
CA ALA A 99 -21.37 17.90 12.06
C ALA A 99 -21.11 17.55 13.55
N PHE A 100 -21.35 16.30 13.95
CA PHE A 100 -21.31 15.88 15.35
C PHE A 100 -19.94 15.34 15.80
N CYS A 101 -19.03 15.04 14.88
CA CYS A 101 -17.69 14.57 15.20
C CYS A 101 -16.69 14.86 14.08
N PRO A 102 -15.40 14.98 14.40
CA PRO A 102 -14.35 14.93 13.39
C PRO A 102 -14.23 13.52 12.80
N GLY A 103 -13.61 13.43 11.62
CA GLY A 103 -13.36 12.16 10.95
C GLY A 103 -14.61 11.55 10.31
N LEU A 104 -14.58 10.23 10.21
CA LEU A 104 -15.60 9.38 9.60
C LEU A 104 -16.35 8.53 10.63
N ASN A 105 -15.96 8.56 11.91
CA ASN A 105 -16.55 7.77 12.99
C ASN A 105 -16.63 6.26 12.65
N LEU A 106 -15.52 5.71 12.15
CA LEU A 106 -15.43 4.30 11.76
C LEU A 106 -15.44 3.40 13.00
N SER A 107 -15.84 2.14 12.82
CA SER A 107 -15.82 1.17 13.91
C SER A 107 -14.39 0.91 14.40
N TYR A 108 -14.28 0.45 15.65
CA TYR A 108 -12.99 0.13 16.26
C TYR A 108 -12.19 -0.86 15.40
N GLU A 109 -12.85 -1.89 14.84
CA GLU A 109 -12.20 -2.95 14.06
C GLU A 109 -11.59 -2.44 12.75
N VAL A 110 -12.24 -1.44 12.11
CA VAL A 110 -11.68 -0.81 10.91
C VAL A 110 -10.45 0.01 11.27
N ARG A 111 -10.52 0.81 12.33
CA ARG A 111 -9.41 1.65 12.81
C ARG A 111 -8.23 0.79 13.28
N GLU A 112 -8.52 -0.28 14.02
CA GLU A 112 -7.52 -1.26 14.44
C GLU A 112 -6.87 -1.94 13.23
N GLY A 113 -7.68 -2.36 12.25
CA GLY A 113 -7.15 -2.99 11.04
C GLY A 113 -6.27 -2.05 10.22
N ILE A 114 -6.62 -0.76 10.13
CA ILE A 114 -5.79 0.25 9.48
C ILE A 114 -4.39 0.32 10.11
N ILE A 115 -4.29 0.37 11.44
CA ILE A 115 -3.00 0.60 12.10
C ILE A 115 -2.19 -0.68 12.38
N LYS A 116 -2.83 -1.85 12.45
CA LYS A 116 -2.18 -3.13 12.80
C LYS A 116 -2.07 -4.15 11.65
N HIS A 117 -2.55 -3.86 10.44
CA HIS A 117 -2.48 -4.86 9.35
C HIS A 117 -1.05 -5.19 8.94
N SER A 118 -0.13 -4.22 8.95
CA SER A 118 1.30 -4.47 8.70
C SER A 118 2.00 -5.05 9.94
N THR A 119 3.10 -5.78 9.75
CA THR A 119 3.84 -6.44 10.84
C THR A 119 4.70 -5.49 11.68
N ASN A 120 4.51 -4.18 11.58
CA ASN A 120 5.39 -3.20 12.20
C ASN A 120 5.02 -2.94 13.68
N ASP A 121 5.89 -3.38 14.59
CA ASP A 121 5.79 -3.11 16.04
C ASP A 121 6.15 -1.65 16.42
N HIS A 122 6.32 -0.77 15.43
CA HIS A 122 6.81 0.61 15.60
C HIS A 122 5.93 1.42 16.56
N TYR A 123 4.64 1.12 16.61
CA TYR A 123 3.64 1.84 17.40
C TYR A 123 3.32 1.23 18.75
N ARG A 124 3.99 0.12 19.11
CA ARG A 124 3.67 -0.64 20.32
C ARG A 124 3.69 0.19 21.61
N ASN A 125 4.56 1.20 21.66
CA ASN A 125 4.72 2.09 22.81
C ASN A 125 4.25 3.53 22.52
N ASP A 126 3.52 3.77 21.43
CA ASP A 126 3.03 5.11 21.10
C ASP A 126 1.82 5.45 21.98
N PRO A 127 1.91 6.46 22.88
CA PRO A 127 0.81 6.82 23.77
C PRO A 127 -0.42 7.36 23.03
N THR A 128 -0.25 7.86 21.80
CA THR A 128 -1.36 8.36 20.97
C THR A 128 -2.21 7.23 20.38
N LEU A 129 -1.69 5.99 20.42
CA LEU A 129 -2.35 4.79 19.91
C LEU A 129 -2.66 3.79 21.03
N ALA A 130 -2.69 4.25 22.28
CA ALA A 130 -2.90 3.42 23.47
C ALA A 130 -4.26 2.69 23.51
N GLU A 131 -5.23 3.11 22.69
CA GLU A 131 -6.50 2.38 22.54
C GLU A 131 -6.34 1.02 21.83
N PHE A 132 -5.28 0.85 21.04
CA PHE A 132 -5.02 -0.37 20.29
C PHE A 132 -3.99 -1.23 21.03
N ASP A 133 -4.38 -2.47 21.35
CA ASP A 133 -3.47 -3.41 21.98
C ASP A 133 -2.54 -4.06 20.94
N PHE A 134 -1.32 -3.54 20.78
CA PHE A 134 -0.28 -4.09 19.90
C PHE A 134 0.35 -5.39 20.44
N THR A 135 0.03 -5.83 21.66
CA THR A 135 0.50 -7.12 22.17
C THR A 135 -0.31 -8.30 21.65
N CYS A 136 -1.53 -8.03 21.14
CA CYS A 136 -2.40 -9.00 20.51
C CYS A 136 -2.38 -8.90 18.98
N GLN A 137 -2.55 -10.03 18.31
CA GLN A 137 -2.72 -10.06 16.86
C GLN A 137 -4.03 -9.37 16.43
N PRO A 138 -4.06 -8.65 15.30
CA PRO A 138 -5.31 -8.11 14.78
C PRO A 138 -6.20 -9.23 14.21
N PRO A 139 -7.49 -8.97 13.95
CA PRO A 139 -8.39 -9.90 13.27
C PRO A 139 -7.82 -10.41 11.93
N LEU A 140 -8.29 -11.57 11.48
CA LEU A 140 -7.82 -12.18 10.22
C LEU A 140 -8.07 -11.27 9.02
N GLU A 141 -9.19 -10.55 9.02
CA GLU A 141 -9.54 -9.57 7.99
C GLU A 141 -8.48 -8.48 7.85
N SER A 142 -7.94 -8.00 8.96
CA SER A 142 -6.82 -7.05 8.96
C SER A 142 -5.54 -7.72 8.49
N GLN A 143 -5.29 -8.95 8.92
CA GLN A 143 -4.08 -9.66 8.49
C GLN A 143 -4.06 -9.93 6.98
N LEU A 144 -5.23 -10.15 6.36
CA LEU A 144 -5.38 -10.41 4.93
C LEU A 144 -4.94 -9.25 4.04
N VAL A 145 -5.14 -8.01 4.49
CA VAL A 145 -4.90 -6.81 3.68
C VAL A 145 -3.48 -6.76 3.16
N ASP A 146 -2.50 -6.97 4.04
CA ASP A 146 -1.07 -6.91 3.73
C ASP A 146 -0.67 -7.93 2.64
N TYR A 147 -1.23 -9.15 2.71
CA TYR A 147 -0.98 -10.18 1.71
C TYR A 147 -1.76 -9.94 0.41
N CYS A 148 -3.00 -9.44 0.49
CA CYS A 148 -3.78 -9.12 -0.70
C CYS A 148 -3.16 -7.94 -1.47
N ASP A 149 -2.68 -6.94 -0.75
CA ASP A 149 -1.89 -5.84 -1.30
C ASP A 149 -0.64 -6.36 -2.02
N GLU A 150 0.14 -7.21 -1.33
CA GLU A 150 1.33 -7.84 -1.88
C GLU A 150 1.10 -8.62 -3.17
N ILE A 151 0.05 -9.44 -3.20
CA ILE A 151 -0.34 -10.18 -4.39
C ILE A 151 -0.71 -9.20 -5.51
N CYS A 152 -1.57 -8.22 -5.24
CA CYS A 152 -2.03 -7.27 -6.25
C CYS A 152 -0.87 -6.47 -6.86
N TYR A 153 0.00 -5.88 -6.05
CA TYR A 153 1.10 -5.08 -6.59
C TYR A 153 2.17 -5.96 -7.26
N SER A 154 2.51 -7.14 -6.72
CA SER A 154 3.62 -7.94 -7.29
C SER A 154 3.30 -8.43 -8.71
N TYR A 155 2.06 -8.84 -8.97
CA TYR A 155 1.65 -9.29 -10.30
C TYR A 155 1.42 -8.15 -11.27
N SER A 156 0.85 -7.04 -10.80
CA SER A 156 0.66 -5.86 -11.64
C SER A 156 1.97 -5.16 -12.00
N ASP A 157 2.91 -5.07 -11.07
CA ASP A 157 4.23 -4.48 -11.34
C ASP A 157 5.06 -5.34 -12.30
N LEU A 158 4.91 -6.66 -12.30
CA LEU A 158 5.55 -7.52 -13.30
C LEU A 158 4.98 -7.26 -14.71
N ASP A 159 3.67 -7.03 -14.80
CA ASP A 159 2.99 -6.65 -16.04
C ASP A 159 3.46 -5.28 -16.54
N ASP A 160 3.46 -4.28 -15.64
CA ASP A 160 3.89 -2.91 -15.93
C ASP A 160 5.37 -2.84 -16.31
N ALA A 161 6.25 -3.61 -15.65
CA ALA A 161 7.67 -3.67 -15.97
C ALA A 161 7.93 -4.20 -17.39
N LEU A 162 7.16 -5.22 -17.81
CA LEU A 162 7.24 -5.76 -19.18
C LEU A 162 6.67 -4.77 -20.20
N GLU A 163 5.50 -4.20 -19.93
CA GLU A 163 4.82 -3.24 -20.82
C GLU A 163 5.63 -1.95 -21.02
N ALA A 164 6.27 -1.46 -19.96
CA ALA A 164 7.14 -0.29 -20.01
C ALA A 164 8.50 -0.58 -20.67
N GLY A 165 8.84 -1.85 -20.89
CA GLY A 165 10.11 -2.28 -21.48
C GLY A 165 11.31 -2.20 -20.53
N PHE A 166 11.08 -2.11 -19.21
CA PHE A 166 12.15 -2.20 -18.22
C PHE A 166 12.71 -3.61 -18.10
N VAL A 167 11.88 -4.61 -18.41
CA VAL A 167 12.29 -6.01 -18.47
C VAL A 167 11.72 -6.68 -19.72
N THR A 168 12.45 -7.66 -20.25
CA THR A 168 12.01 -8.43 -21.41
C THR A 168 11.45 -9.79 -20.97
N LEU A 169 10.58 -10.38 -21.80
CA LEU A 169 10.03 -11.70 -21.54
C LEU A 169 11.14 -12.76 -21.37
N ASP A 170 12.20 -12.69 -22.16
CA ASP A 170 13.34 -13.62 -22.04
C ASP A 170 14.02 -13.54 -20.67
N VAL A 171 14.16 -12.33 -20.11
CA VAL A 171 14.72 -12.14 -18.76
C VAL A 171 13.80 -12.73 -17.70
N ILE A 172 12.49 -12.50 -17.82
CA ILE A 172 11.47 -13.09 -16.93
C ILE A 172 11.56 -14.62 -16.95
N LEU A 173 11.54 -15.24 -18.14
CA LEU A 173 11.58 -16.70 -18.28
C LEU A 173 12.91 -17.32 -17.81
N ARG A 174 14.01 -16.57 -17.90
CA ARG A 174 15.31 -17.06 -17.45
C ARG A 174 15.47 -17.01 -15.93
N GLU A 175 14.87 -16.02 -15.27
CA GLU A 175 15.13 -15.74 -13.86
C GLU A 175 13.98 -16.13 -12.92
N LEU A 176 12.79 -16.39 -13.45
CA LEU A 176 11.62 -16.86 -12.70
C LEU A 176 11.20 -18.26 -13.17
N ASP A 177 11.85 -19.29 -12.61
CA ASP A 177 11.70 -20.68 -13.05
C ASP A 177 10.24 -21.18 -12.98
N ASP A 178 9.52 -20.89 -11.89
CA ASP A 178 8.11 -21.30 -11.71
C ASP A 178 7.20 -20.63 -12.77
N PHE A 179 7.50 -19.38 -13.13
CA PHE A 179 6.79 -18.67 -14.20
C PHE A 179 7.11 -19.29 -15.57
N HIS A 180 8.37 -19.62 -15.81
CA HIS A 180 8.82 -20.22 -17.07
C HIS A 180 8.22 -21.61 -17.29
N GLU A 181 8.15 -22.44 -16.26
CA GLU A 181 7.52 -23.76 -16.35
C GLU A 181 6.06 -23.62 -16.81
N LEU A 182 5.29 -22.77 -16.13
CA LEU A 182 3.88 -22.56 -16.45
C LEU A 182 3.69 -21.90 -17.83
N TYR A 183 4.54 -20.93 -18.18
CA TYR A 183 4.54 -20.31 -19.51
C TYR A 183 4.75 -21.36 -20.61
N THR A 184 5.72 -22.26 -20.42
CA THR A 184 6.04 -23.32 -21.39
C THR A 184 4.85 -24.27 -21.58
N GLN A 185 4.21 -24.68 -20.48
CA GLN A 185 3.01 -25.53 -20.53
C GLN A 185 1.87 -24.86 -21.30
N LEU A 186 1.66 -23.55 -21.08
CA LEU A 186 0.62 -22.79 -21.78
C LEU A 186 0.93 -22.57 -23.25
N ASN A 187 2.19 -22.28 -23.58
CA ASN A 187 2.64 -22.11 -24.96
C ASN A 187 2.49 -23.41 -25.78
N GLN A 188 2.74 -24.57 -25.16
CA GLN A 188 2.49 -25.87 -25.77
C GLN A 188 0.99 -26.16 -25.94
N ARG A 189 0.17 -25.73 -24.99
CA ARG A 189 -1.29 -25.91 -25.03
C ARG A 189 -1.97 -25.03 -26.08
N TYR A 190 -1.42 -23.86 -26.36
CA TYR A 190 -1.98 -22.88 -27.30
C TYR A 190 -0.94 -22.49 -28.37
N PRO A 191 -0.53 -23.43 -29.24
CA PRO A 191 0.55 -23.19 -30.20
C PRO A 191 0.16 -22.09 -31.21
N GLY A 192 1.13 -21.24 -31.55
CA GLY A 192 0.94 -20.13 -32.50
C GLY A 192 0.22 -18.90 -31.93
N THR A 193 -0.07 -18.88 -30.63
CA THR A 193 -0.63 -17.71 -29.93
C THR A 193 0.45 -16.67 -29.69
N ASP A 194 0.05 -15.39 -29.69
CA ASP A 194 0.92 -14.28 -29.36
C ASP A 194 1.53 -14.42 -27.95
N ALA A 195 2.83 -14.14 -27.83
CA ALA A 195 3.59 -14.31 -26.59
C ALA A 195 3.05 -13.46 -25.43
N ARG A 196 2.51 -12.26 -25.72
CA ARG A 196 1.90 -11.39 -24.71
C ARG A 196 0.64 -12.01 -24.12
N LEU A 197 -0.17 -12.67 -24.95
CA LEU A 197 -1.37 -13.37 -24.48
C LEU A 197 -1.02 -14.57 -23.61
N ILE A 198 0.01 -15.34 -23.97
CA ILE A 198 0.51 -16.44 -23.12
C ILE A 198 1.05 -15.88 -21.80
N PHE A 199 1.81 -14.79 -21.84
CA PHE A 199 2.28 -14.12 -20.63
C PHE A 199 1.12 -13.69 -19.71
N ASN A 200 0.09 -13.04 -20.25
CA ASN A 200 -1.08 -12.60 -19.47
C ASN A 200 -1.82 -13.80 -18.82
N GLU A 201 -1.95 -14.91 -19.54
CA GLU A 201 -2.53 -16.15 -19.02
C GLU A 201 -1.66 -16.75 -17.90
N THR A 202 -0.33 -16.78 -18.09
CA THR A 202 0.63 -17.24 -17.08
C THR A 202 0.53 -16.38 -15.82
N LEU A 203 0.58 -15.06 -15.96
CA LEU A 203 0.50 -14.10 -14.86
C LEU A 203 -0.79 -14.30 -14.04
N ARG A 204 -1.94 -14.38 -14.71
CA ARG A 204 -3.22 -14.63 -14.07
C ARG A 204 -3.25 -15.98 -13.34
N ARG A 205 -2.65 -17.03 -13.91
CA ARG A 205 -2.59 -18.35 -13.27
C ARG A 205 -1.65 -18.37 -12.07
N MET A 206 -0.49 -17.73 -12.15
CA MET A 206 0.42 -17.58 -11.01
C MET A 206 -0.28 -16.86 -9.85
N MET A 207 -0.96 -15.74 -10.12
CA MET A 207 -1.76 -15.03 -9.12
C MET A 207 -2.81 -15.94 -8.47
N ASN A 208 -3.56 -16.71 -9.27
CA ASN A 208 -4.54 -17.66 -8.75
C ASN A 208 -3.91 -18.77 -7.90
N LEU A 209 -2.72 -19.26 -8.26
CA LEU A 209 -2.00 -20.25 -7.46
C LEU A 209 -1.57 -19.66 -6.12
N THR A 210 -1.06 -18.42 -6.09
CA THR A 210 -0.70 -17.72 -4.85
C THR A 210 -1.89 -17.52 -3.94
N VAL A 211 -3.04 -17.06 -4.46
CA VAL A 211 -4.26 -16.87 -3.66
C VAL A 211 -4.78 -18.19 -3.09
N ARG A 212 -4.75 -19.27 -3.89
CA ARG A 212 -5.15 -20.62 -3.44
C ARG A 212 -4.23 -21.15 -2.35
N ASP A 213 -2.92 -21.00 -2.52
CA ASP A 213 -1.93 -21.41 -1.53
C ASP A 213 -2.12 -20.67 -0.20
N MET A 214 -2.25 -19.34 -0.26
CA MET A 214 -2.50 -18.51 0.92
C MET A 214 -3.78 -18.96 1.65
N THR A 215 -4.87 -19.18 0.90
CA THR A 215 -6.15 -19.62 1.49
C THR A 215 -6.00 -20.98 2.19
N ALA A 216 -5.38 -21.96 1.54
CA ALA A 216 -5.15 -23.29 2.11
C ALA A 216 -4.23 -23.24 3.33
N THR A 217 -3.22 -22.37 3.31
CA THR A 217 -2.30 -22.17 4.43
C THR A 217 -3.02 -21.54 5.63
N ILE A 218 -3.92 -20.58 5.41
CA ILE A 218 -4.75 -20.00 6.48
C ILE A 218 -5.61 -21.10 7.12
N GLU A 219 -6.32 -21.91 6.31
CA GLU A 219 -7.15 -23.01 6.81
C GLU A 219 -6.33 -24.01 7.65
N GLN A 220 -5.13 -24.37 7.18
CA GLN A 220 -4.21 -25.24 7.92
C GLN A 220 -3.74 -24.61 9.23
N ASN A 221 -3.39 -23.33 9.21
CA ASN A 221 -2.99 -22.59 10.40
C ASN A 221 -4.12 -22.59 11.44
N LEU A 222 -5.34 -22.21 11.05
CA LEU A 222 -6.52 -22.19 11.92
C LEU A 222 -6.80 -23.57 12.54
N ALA A 223 -6.71 -24.63 11.76
CA ALA A 223 -6.89 -26.00 12.24
C ALA A 223 -5.78 -26.39 13.24
N SER A 224 -4.52 -26.08 12.93
CA SER A 224 -3.37 -26.42 13.77
C SER A 224 -3.39 -25.72 15.13
N THR A 225 -3.90 -24.48 15.18
CA THR A 225 -4.01 -23.68 16.40
C THR A 225 -5.36 -23.82 17.09
N ARG A 226 -6.29 -24.59 16.51
CA ARG A 226 -7.68 -24.75 16.96
C ARG A 226 -8.38 -23.41 17.17
N THR A 227 -8.10 -22.45 16.30
CA THR A 227 -8.64 -21.09 16.38
C THR A 227 -10.07 -21.09 15.88
N MET A 228 -11.03 -20.75 16.74
CA MET A 228 -12.46 -20.74 16.42
C MET A 228 -13.09 -19.35 16.58
N THR A 229 -12.44 -18.45 17.31
CA THR A 229 -12.96 -17.12 17.63
C THR A 229 -11.92 -16.02 17.37
N VAL A 230 -12.39 -14.78 17.26
CA VAL A 230 -11.50 -13.59 17.18
C VAL A 230 -10.60 -13.50 18.41
N ALA A 231 -11.07 -13.92 19.59
CA ALA A 231 -10.26 -13.95 20.81
C ALA A 231 -9.09 -14.94 20.69
N ASP A 232 -9.29 -16.08 20.01
CA ASP A 232 -8.23 -17.05 19.76
C ASP A 232 -7.19 -16.48 18.77
N VAL A 233 -7.64 -15.76 17.73
CA VAL A 233 -6.76 -15.06 16.79
C VAL A 233 -5.86 -14.09 17.55
N ARG A 234 -6.45 -13.22 18.37
CA ARG A 234 -5.74 -12.21 19.17
C ARG A 234 -4.65 -12.81 20.06
N ARG A 235 -4.91 -13.99 20.64
CA ARG A 235 -4.01 -14.70 21.56
C ARG A 235 -3.01 -15.62 20.88
N CYS A 236 -3.09 -15.83 19.56
CA CYS A 236 -2.27 -16.82 18.85
C CYS A 236 -0.76 -16.54 18.93
N GLY A 237 -0.35 -15.32 19.30
CA GLY A 237 1.05 -14.91 19.44
C GLY A 237 1.82 -14.81 18.12
N ARG A 238 1.23 -15.28 17.02
CA ARG A 238 1.73 -15.17 15.65
C ARG A 238 0.57 -14.88 14.70
N ARG A 239 0.89 -14.36 13.51
CA ARG A 239 -0.08 -14.25 12.41
C ARG A 239 -0.49 -15.63 11.93
N LEU A 240 -1.76 -15.72 11.54
CA LEU A 240 -2.40 -16.92 10.99
C LEU A 240 -2.54 -16.82 9.46
N VAL A 241 -2.49 -15.61 8.92
CA VAL A 241 -2.36 -15.37 7.48
C VAL A 241 -0.89 -15.47 7.07
N GLY A 242 -0.64 -16.26 6.02
CA GLY A 242 0.66 -16.51 5.45
C GLY A 242 0.59 -17.45 4.25
N TYR A 243 1.73 -17.68 3.63
CA TYR A 243 1.90 -18.63 2.54
C TYR A 243 2.51 -19.94 3.03
N SER A 244 2.38 -20.98 2.21
CA SER A 244 3.17 -22.18 2.41
C SER A 244 4.67 -21.86 2.26
N PRO A 245 5.57 -22.74 2.76
CA PRO A 245 7.01 -22.54 2.58
C PRO A 245 7.44 -22.43 1.12
N ASP A 246 6.75 -23.11 0.20
CA ASP A 246 7.08 -23.12 -1.22
C ASP A 246 6.65 -21.82 -1.89
N MET A 247 5.40 -21.40 -1.64
CA MET A 247 4.89 -20.14 -2.14
C MET A 247 5.61 -18.92 -1.55
N SER A 248 6.05 -18.99 -0.29
CA SER A 248 6.91 -17.97 0.33
C SER A 248 8.22 -17.77 -0.46
N ARG A 249 8.84 -18.85 -0.96
CA ARG A 249 10.04 -18.77 -1.79
C ARG A 249 9.75 -18.13 -3.15
N TRP A 250 8.63 -18.49 -3.78
CA TRP A 250 8.19 -17.87 -5.03
C TRP A 250 7.97 -16.37 -4.87
N VAL A 251 7.16 -15.96 -3.89
CA VAL A 251 6.85 -14.54 -3.64
C VAL A 251 8.12 -13.74 -3.34
N LEU A 252 9.03 -14.29 -2.53
CA LEU A 252 10.31 -13.65 -2.25
C LEU A 252 11.16 -13.47 -3.52
N ARG A 253 11.22 -14.50 -4.38
CA ARG A 253 11.95 -14.46 -5.65
C ARG A 253 11.36 -13.41 -6.60
N LEU A 254 10.04 -13.36 -6.72
CA LEU A 254 9.33 -12.35 -7.53
C LEU A 254 9.65 -10.92 -7.04
N LYS A 255 9.60 -10.68 -5.72
CA LYS A 255 9.97 -9.37 -5.15
C LYS A 255 11.42 -8.99 -5.42
N GLN A 256 12.35 -9.94 -5.27
CA GLN A 256 13.76 -9.71 -5.57
C GLN A 256 13.97 -9.36 -7.04
N PHE A 257 13.27 -10.04 -7.94
CA PHE A 257 13.28 -9.76 -9.37
C PHE A 257 12.77 -8.35 -9.69
N LEU A 258 11.59 -7.98 -9.19
CA LEU A 258 11.02 -6.64 -9.38
C LEU A 258 11.92 -5.54 -8.82
N ARG A 259 12.52 -5.79 -7.64
CA ARG A 259 13.48 -4.85 -7.06
C ARG A 259 14.68 -4.63 -7.97
N ALA A 260 15.29 -5.70 -8.48
CA ALA A 260 16.49 -5.63 -9.28
C ALA A 260 16.25 -5.01 -10.67
N HIS A 261 15.16 -5.38 -11.33
CA HIS A 261 14.92 -5.05 -12.74
C HIS A 261 13.97 -3.86 -12.96
N TYR A 262 13.12 -3.54 -11.98
CA TYR A 262 12.13 -2.47 -12.11
C TYR A 262 12.40 -1.32 -11.13
N TYR A 263 12.29 -1.54 -9.82
CA TYR A 263 12.37 -0.45 -8.84
C TYR A 263 13.77 0.19 -8.77
N GLN A 264 14.84 -0.58 -8.99
CA GLN A 264 16.22 -0.07 -9.00
C GLN A 264 16.69 0.38 -10.38
N HIS A 265 15.82 0.39 -11.38
CA HIS A 265 16.19 0.83 -12.72
C HIS A 265 16.64 2.31 -12.70
N PRO A 266 17.75 2.70 -13.37
CA PRO A 266 18.32 4.04 -13.28
C PRO A 266 17.34 5.17 -13.64
N GLU A 267 16.44 4.93 -14.60
CA GLU A 267 15.41 5.91 -14.97
C GLU A 267 14.43 6.19 -13.82
N ILE A 268 14.03 5.14 -13.07
CA ILE A 268 13.14 5.26 -11.92
C ILE A 268 13.85 6.00 -10.77
N GLN A 269 15.11 5.63 -10.50
CA GLN A 269 15.91 6.24 -9.45
C GLN A 269 16.23 7.72 -9.73
N GLY A 270 16.57 8.07 -10.97
CA GLY A 270 16.85 9.47 -11.35
C GLY A 270 15.65 10.38 -11.15
N ARG A 271 14.45 9.93 -11.55
CA ARG A 271 13.20 10.68 -11.33
C ARG A 271 12.86 10.82 -9.85
N ARG A 272 13.03 9.73 -9.10
CA ARG A 272 12.80 9.71 -7.65
C ARG A 272 13.58 10.84 -6.96
N GLN A 273 14.87 10.98 -7.24
CA GLN A 273 15.71 12.01 -6.60
C GLN A 273 15.18 13.43 -6.84
N VAL A 274 14.86 13.75 -8.09
CA VAL A 274 14.33 15.08 -8.47
C VAL A 274 13.01 15.36 -7.78
N GLU A 275 12.07 14.41 -7.82
CA GLU A 275 10.73 14.62 -7.26
C GLU A 275 10.73 14.64 -5.72
N THR A 276 11.59 13.86 -5.05
CA THR A 276 11.73 13.92 -3.59
C THR A 276 12.29 15.26 -3.11
N GLU A 277 13.21 15.87 -3.87
CA GLU A 277 13.75 17.19 -3.49
C GLU A 277 12.68 18.29 -3.56
N LYS A 278 11.73 18.18 -4.49
CA LYS A 278 10.59 19.09 -4.54
C LYS A 278 9.71 19.01 -3.29
N ILE A 279 9.49 17.81 -2.73
CA ILE A 279 8.77 17.65 -1.45
C ILE A 279 9.50 18.39 -0.32
N ARG A 280 10.83 18.24 -0.24
CA ARG A 280 11.66 18.92 0.77
C ARG A 280 11.53 20.43 0.66
N ARG A 281 11.70 20.99 -0.54
CA ARG A 281 11.57 22.43 -0.79
C ARG A 281 10.16 22.95 -0.51
N LEU A 282 9.12 22.20 -0.86
CA LEU A 282 7.74 22.57 -0.54
C LEU A 282 7.50 22.64 0.97
N PHE A 283 8.00 21.66 1.72
CA PHE A 283 7.92 21.70 3.18
C PHE A 283 8.61 22.96 3.74
N GLU A 284 9.80 23.30 3.24
CA GLU A 284 10.54 24.49 3.66
C GLU A 284 9.80 25.79 3.33
N CYS A 285 9.17 25.89 2.15
CA CYS A 285 8.34 27.04 1.78
C CYS A 285 7.15 27.22 2.74
N TYR A 286 6.40 26.15 3.04
CA TYR A 286 5.29 26.22 3.99
C TYR A 286 5.73 26.45 5.43
N ALA A 287 6.91 25.94 5.83
CA ALA A 287 7.45 26.16 7.15
C ALA A 287 7.92 27.61 7.35
N ALA A 288 8.48 28.23 6.31
CA ALA A 288 8.88 29.64 6.31
C ALA A 288 7.67 30.59 6.23
N HIS A 289 6.63 30.19 5.50
CA HIS A 289 5.42 30.99 5.26
C HIS A 289 4.13 30.20 5.54
N PRO A 290 3.81 29.92 6.82
CA PRO A 290 2.60 29.17 7.19
C PRO A 290 1.28 29.81 6.73
N GLU A 291 1.28 31.12 6.44
CA GLU A 291 0.16 31.86 5.86
C GLU A 291 -0.27 31.38 4.47
N HIS A 292 0.59 30.64 3.76
CA HIS A 292 0.24 30.01 2.49
C HIS A 292 -0.54 28.70 2.63
N LEU A 293 -0.57 28.10 3.83
CA LEU A 293 -1.45 26.96 4.09
C LEU A 293 -2.93 27.40 4.01
N PRO A 294 -3.85 26.52 3.58
CA PRO A 294 -5.28 26.84 3.67
C PRO A 294 -5.70 27.15 5.11
N SER A 295 -6.69 28.04 5.30
CA SER A 295 -7.10 28.58 6.61
C SER A 295 -7.29 27.50 7.69
N ARG A 296 -7.89 26.37 7.32
CA ARG A 296 -8.08 25.22 8.22
C ARG A 296 -6.78 24.69 8.82
N TYR A 297 -5.72 24.56 8.01
CA TYR A 297 -4.42 24.08 8.48
C TYR A 297 -3.72 25.14 9.33
N GLN A 298 -3.89 26.42 8.99
CA GLN A 298 -3.42 27.51 9.85
C GLN A 298 -4.09 27.50 11.23
N GLU A 299 -5.41 27.27 11.28
CA GLU A 299 -6.16 27.11 12.52
C GLU A 299 -5.65 25.91 13.34
N MET A 300 -5.39 24.76 12.70
CA MET A 300 -4.79 23.61 13.40
C MET A 300 -3.43 23.91 14.03
N ILE A 301 -2.61 24.73 13.37
CA ILE A 301 -1.33 25.20 13.94
C ILE A 301 -1.58 26.11 15.14
N ARG A 302 -2.53 27.06 15.01
CA ARG A 302 -2.88 28.00 16.09
C ARG A 302 -3.49 27.30 17.31
N ASP A 303 -4.30 26.27 17.09
CA ASP A 303 -4.91 25.45 18.14
C ASP A 303 -3.87 24.67 18.97
N GLY A 304 -2.66 24.48 18.44
CA GLY A 304 -1.55 23.82 19.14
C GLY A 304 -1.73 22.31 19.39
N ARG A 305 -2.83 21.71 18.92
CA ARG A 305 -3.12 20.26 19.07
C ARG A 305 -2.14 19.38 18.30
N MET A 306 -1.52 19.91 17.26
CA MET A 306 -0.55 19.22 16.42
C MET A 306 0.60 20.17 16.11
N PRO A 307 1.87 19.73 16.21
CA PRO A 307 2.99 20.60 15.94
C PRO A 307 3.02 21.04 14.47
N MET A 308 3.52 22.24 14.19
CA MET A 308 3.46 22.86 12.86
C MET A 308 4.03 21.98 11.74
N HIS A 309 5.19 21.35 11.98
CA HIS A 309 5.83 20.47 11.00
C HIS A 309 4.90 19.30 10.61
N ARG A 310 4.15 18.75 11.56
CA ARG A 310 3.23 17.64 11.32
C ARG A 310 2.02 18.07 10.50
N VAL A 311 1.47 19.26 10.78
CA VAL A 311 0.37 19.84 9.99
C VAL A 311 0.80 20.03 8.53
N ILE A 312 2.01 20.56 8.30
CA ILE A 312 2.56 20.75 6.94
C ILE A 312 2.78 19.39 6.26
N VAL A 313 3.39 18.43 6.95
CA VAL A 313 3.63 17.07 6.42
C VAL A 313 2.32 16.41 5.99
N TYR A 314 1.28 16.44 6.82
CA TYR A 314 -0.03 15.87 6.47
C TYR A 314 -0.75 16.65 5.37
N TYR A 315 -0.57 17.96 5.29
CA TYR A 315 -1.08 18.73 4.16
C TYR A 315 -0.44 18.28 2.84
N ILE A 316 0.90 18.20 2.78
CA ILE A 316 1.64 17.73 1.61
C ILE A 316 1.29 16.28 1.27
N ALA A 317 1.23 15.39 2.26
CA ALA A 317 0.83 14.00 2.07
C ALA A 317 -0.60 13.88 1.49
N GLY A 318 -1.46 14.87 1.74
CA GLY A 318 -2.81 14.96 1.20
C GLY A 318 -2.89 15.25 -0.30
N PHE A 319 -1.78 15.61 -0.97
CA PHE A 319 -1.76 16.04 -2.36
C PHE A 319 -1.99 14.89 -3.35
N THR A 320 -2.54 15.22 -4.51
CA THR A 320 -2.43 14.39 -5.72
C THR A 320 -1.14 14.74 -6.44
N ASP A 321 -0.64 13.89 -7.31
CA ASP A 321 0.64 14.14 -8.01
C ASP A 321 0.56 15.40 -8.90
N ASN A 322 -0.60 15.65 -9.54
CA ASN A 322 -0.82 16.87 -10.34
C ASN A 322 -0.85 18.13 -9.48
N TYR A 323 -1.56 18.09 -8.35
CA TYR A 323 -1.62 19.23 -7.42
C TYR A 323 -0.26 19.49 -6.77
N PHE A 324 0.51 18.44 -6.50
CA PHE A 324 1.89 18.55 -6.05
C PHE A 324 2.77 19.29 -7.06
N ALA A 325 2.67 18.94 -8.35
CA ALA A 325 3.40 19.64 -9.41
C ALA A 325 2.99 21.12 -9.51
N GLU A 326 1.68 21.42 -9.52
CA GLU A 326 1.15 22.79 -9.54
C GLU A 326 1.66 23.62 -8.34
N MET A 327 1.72 23.01 -7.16
CA MET A 327 2.22 23.68 -5.97
C MET A 327 3.73 23.89 -6.01
N ALA A 328 4.51 22.93 -6.51
CA ALA A 328 5.93 23.14 -6.76
C ALA A 328 6.15 24.34 -7.70
N ASP A 329 5.42 24.40 -8.81
CA ASP A 329 5.50 25.51 -9.78
C ASP A 329 5.15 26.87 -9.15
N THR A 330 4.11 26.91 -8.29
CA THR A 330 3.66 28.12 -7.60
C THR A 330 4.75 28.71 -6.70
N PHE A 331 5.58 27.85 -6.08
CA PHE A 331 6.72 28.26 -5.25
C PHE A 331 8.04 28.39 -6.04
N GLY A 332 8.02 28.21 -7.36
CA GLY A 332 9.22 28.27 -8.20
C GLY A 332 10.22 27.14 -7.92
N ILE A 333 9.71 25.94 -7.62
CA ILE A 333 10.50 24.77 -7.24
C ILE A 333 10.94 23.95 -8.45
#